data_AF-A0A7K3HFV4-F1
#
_entry.id   AF-A0A7K3HFV4-F1
#
_cell.length_a   1.000
_cell.length_b   1.000
_cell.length_c   1.000
_cell.angle_alpha   90.00
_cell.angle_beta   90.00
_cell.angle_gamma   90.00
#
_symmetry.space_group_name_H-M   'P 1'
#
loop_
_entity.id
_entity.type
_entity.pdbx_description
1 polymer ?
#
loop_
_entity_poly.entity_id
_entity_poly.type
_entity_poly.pdbx_seq_one_letter_code
_entity_poly.pdbx_strand_id
1 'polypeptide(L)'
;MLSYEELTAPERDLWDAFPEGRAVDLRPRRHVDGPADGPADGGAGHRAGDESGAGAGEEPWGPERTVRASVVAALLLGGHPGQPGSVPALRLAGARISGRLDLGGAEIPHTIRFEECRFEEDIGFHGASTRTITIARSRLRGIDAAMARVEGRFDLRGSTIRGRLSLMNAQVTGELILSGAHLSAPGDWALFAGGLVMGGAVFCRGGFTADGGLRLLGAQLSGGLFMERARCHHPGEAALLADNATIATLVCSQGFTARGAVRLRGATISGQLTLDGAVLDGRDTALDCARMQADDLVLTPAVPPSGAVDLRGARVTALHDRRGAWPDTVRLQGFVYGDLHSDDDAGRDTVGHRLAWIRREPAYAPQPYEQLAGWYRQIGHDDDARRVLLAKQRHRRGTLRPAGRAWGLLLDGTVGYGYRPWLAGV
;
A
#
# COMPACT_ATOMS: atom_id res chain seq x y z
N MET A 1 10.20 25.25 34.57
CA MET A 1 9.07 26.13 34.24
C MET A 1 9.62 27.13 33.25
N LEU A 2 9.10 27.20 32.02
CA LEU A 2 9.57 28.18 31.04
C LEU A 2 9.10 29.57 31.49
N SER A 3 10.00 30.54 31.61
CA SER A 3 9.60 31.93 31.86
C SER A 3 9.18 32.58 30.54
N TYR A 4 8.09 33.34 30.53
CA TYR A 4 7.62 34.05 29.34
C TYR A 4 8.66 35.05 28.80
N GLU A 5 9.49 35.62 29.68
CA GLU A 5 10.58 36.53 29.30
C GLU A 5 11.72 35.82 28.53
N GLU A 6 11.90 34.51 28.74
CA GLU A 6 12.91 33.68 28.07
C GLU A 6 12.44 33.18 26.69
N LEU A 7 11.19 33.46 26.31
CA LEU A 7 10.64 33.08 25.02
C LEU A 7 11.15 34.02 23.92
N THR A 8 11.45 33.46 22.75
CA THR A 8 11.73 34.25 21.55
C THR A 8 10.43 34.91 21.03
N ALA A 9 10.54 35.88 20.11
CA ALA A 9 9.36 36.48 19.48
C ALA A 9 8.38 35.45 18.87
N PRO A 10 8.80 34.49 18.02
CA PRO A 10 7.87 33.49 17.48
C PRO A 10 7.31 32.53 18.54
N GLU A 11 8.04 32.29 19.64
CA GLU A 11 7.57 31.48 20.76
C GLU A 11 6.49 32.21 21.56
N ARG A 12 6.64 33.52 21.81
CA ARG A 12 5.60 34.34 22.45
C ARG A 12 4.35 34.41 21.59
N ASP A 13 4.49 34.64 20.28
CA ASP A 13 3.35 34.66 19.37
C ASP A 13 2.54 33.36 19.41
N LEU A 14 3.24 32.22 19.47
CA LEU A 14 2.61 30.90 19.61
C LEU A 14 1.99 30.69 21.00
N TRP A 15 2.69 31.12 22.05
CA TRP A 15 2.22 31.03 23.44
C TRP A 15 0.90 31.78 23.63
N ASP A 16 0.80 32.99 23.08
CA ASP A 16 -0.38 33.86 23.20
C ASP A 16 -1.52 33.43 22.25
N ALA A 17 -1.20 32.81 21.11
CA ALA A 17 -2.21 32.33 20.16
C ALA A 17 -2.89 31.02 20.59
N PHE A 18 -2.20 30.19 21.38
CA PHE A 18 -2.65 28.85 21.74
C PHE A 18 -3.99 28.82 22.51
N PRO A 19 -4.23 29.65 23.54
CA PRO A 19 -5.48 29.65 24.31
C PRO A 19 -6.72 29.97 23.46
N GLU A 20 -6.55 30.79 22.43
CA GLU A 20 -7.59 31.18 21.46
C GLU A 20 -7.74 30.16 20.32
N GLY A 21 -6.76 29.26 20.14
CA GLY A 21 -6.67 28.38 18.98
C GLY A 21 -6.38 29.12 17.67
N ARG A 22 -5.77 30.31 17.75
CA ARG A 22 -5.39 31.14 16.61
C ARG A 22 -4.17 30.53 15.90
N ALA A 23 -4.11 30.66 14.59
CA ALA A 23 -2.98 30.17 13.81
C ALA A 23 -1.81 31.15 13.84
N VAL A 24 -0.60 30.63 14.02
CA VAL A 24 0.66 31.37 13.87
C VAL A 24 1.34 30.93 12.59
N ASP A 25 1.61 31.89 11.70
CA ASP A 25 2.23 31.66 10.40
C ASP A 25 3.56 32.38 10.30
N LEU A 26 4.63 31.61 10.31
CA LEU A 26 6.03 32.08 10.22
C LEU A 26 6.60 31.86 8.81
N ARG A 27 5.77 31.57 7.81
CA ARG A 27 6.23 31.49 6.42
C ARG A 27 6.68 32.88 5.95
N PRO A 28 7.77 32.97 5.16
CA PRO A 28 8.15 34.23 4.55
C PRO A 28 7.00 34.72 3.68
N ARG A 29 6.68 36.01 3.79
CA ARG A 29 5.73 36.66 2.87
C ARG A 29 6.29 36.49 1.47
N ARG A 30 5.62 35.71 0.61
CA ARG A 30 5.89 35.75 -0.83
C ARG A 30 5.65 37.19 -1.27
N HIS A 31 6.71 37.87 -1.71
CA HIS A 31 6.56 39.09 -2.51
C HIS A 31 5.77 38.68 -3.77
N VAL A 32 4.48 39.01 -3.80
CA VAL A 32 3.70 39.03 -5.03
C VAL A 32 3.80 40.46 -5.53
N ASP A 33 4.93 40.80 -6.16
CA ASP A 33 5.05 42.01 -6.97
C ASP A 33 5.10 41.57 -8.45
N GLY A 34 3.97 41.78 -9.13
CA GLY A 34 3.80 41.56 -10.57
C GLY A 34 2.32 41.53 -10.91
N PRO A 35 1.80 42.48 -11.71
CA PRO A 35 0.36 42.59 -11.93
C PRO A 35 -0.15 41.39 -12.73
N ALA A 36 -1.28 40.86 -12.27
CA ALA A 36 -2.08 39.90 -13.00
C ALA A 36 -2.68 40.58 -14.24
N ASP A 37 -2.35 40.09 -15.43
CA ASP A 37 -3.19 40.17 -16.63
C ASP A 37 -2.63 39.27 -17.75
N GLY A 38 -3.48 38.38 -18.29
CA GLY A 38 -3.27 37.72 -19.59
C GLY A 38 -3.53 36.20 -19.62
N PRO A 39 -4.31 35.67 -20.58
CA PRO A 39 -5.10 34.45 -20.40
C PRO A 39 -4.39 33.14 -20.82
N ALA A 40 -5.02 32.05 -20.38
CA ALA A 40 -4.67 30.66 -20.68
C ALA A 40 -4.68 30.34 -22.18
N ASP A 41 -3.67 29.60 -22.64
CA ASP A 41 -3.86 28.64 -23.72
C ASP A 41 -2.90 27.44 -23.61
N GLY A 42 -3.35 26.30 -24.13
CA GLY A 42 -2.84 24.96 -23.83
C GLY A 42 -1.60 24.52 -24.62
N GLY A 43 -1.00 23.42 -24.17
CA GLY A 43 0.08 22.76 -24.90
C GLY A 43 0.82 21.72 -24.07
N ALA A 44 0.27 20.51 -23.97
CA ALA A 44 0.94 19.35 -23.39
C ALA A 44 2.11 18.90 -24.30
N GLY A 45 3.34 19.06 -23.81
CA GLY A 45 4.55 18.51 -24.43
C GLY A 45 5.34 17.69 -23.41
N HIS A 46 5.29 16.37 -23.56
CA HIS A 46 6.15 15.41 -22.87
C HIS A 46 7.63 15.65 -23.21
N ARG A 47 8.49 15.79 -22.19
CA ARG A 47 9.91 15.42 -22.27
C ARG A 47 10.35 14.75 -20.97
N ALA A 48 10.82 13.52 -21.12
CA ALA A 48 11.65 12.81 -20.16
C ALA A 48 13.13 13.17 -20.40
N GLY A 49 13.95 13.14 -19.34
CA GLY A 49 15.41 13.17 -19.45
C GLY A 49 16.13 13.92 -18.33
N ASP A 50 16.70 13.15 -17.42
CA ASP A 50 17.95 13.33 -16.66
C ASP A 50 18.18 14.43 -15.61
N GLU A 51 18.38 13.90 -14.39
CA GLU A 51 19.55 14.04 -13.50
C GLU A 51 20.03 15.41 -13.01
N SER A 52 20.34 15.38 -11.70
CA SER A 52 21.22 16.30 -10.95
C SER A 52 20.69 17.70 -10.67
N GLY A 53 20.08 17.85 -9.50
CA GLY A 53 19.69 19.14 -8.92
C GLY A 53 19.87 19.14 -7.42
N ALA A 54 21.11 18.97 -6.95
CA ALA A 54 21.48 19.42 -5.62
C ALA A 54 21.32 20.95 -5.58
N GLY A 55 20.56 21.44 -4.59
CA GLY A 55 20.59 22.85 -4.18
C GLY A 55 19.70 23.81 -4.98
N ALA A 56 18.38 23.73 -4.82
CA ALA A 56 17.48 24.83 -5.13
C ALA A 56 16.82 25.33 -3.83
N GLY A 57 17.37 26.42 -3.28
CA GLY A 57 16.73 27.32 -2.31
C GLY A 57 16.29 26.72 -0.98
N GLU A 58 17.23 26.32 -0.11
CA GLU A 58 16.90 26.31 1.33
C GLU A 58 16.87 27.76 1.80
N GLU A 59 15.68 28.37 1.76
CA GLU A 59 15.43 29.62 2.50
C GLU A 59 15.91 29.45 3.94
N PRO A 60 16.67 30.41 4.48
CA PRO A 60 17.28 30.25 5.79
C PRO A 60 16.18 30.12 6.86
N TRP A 61 16.25 29.03 7.62
CA TRP A 61 15.42 28.80 8.81
C TRP A 61 16.04 29.57 9.99
N GLY A 62 15.92 30.89 9.95
CA GLY A 62 16.51 31.79 10.93
C GLY A 62 15.83 31.75 12.30
N PRO A 63 16.40 32.47 13.30
CA PRO A 63 15.86 32.55 14.65
C PRO A 63 14.41 33.08 14.69
N GLU A 64 14.02 33.92 13.75
CA GLU A 64 12.66 34.47 13.59
C GLU A 64 11.59 33.43 13.23
N ARG A 65 12.02 32.23 12.81
CA ARG A 65 11.14 31.10 12.49
C ARG A 65 11.37 29.90 13.41
N THR A 66 12.23 30.04 14.41
CA THR A 66 12.63 28.93 15.28
C THR A 66 11.81 28.92 16.56
N VAL A 67 11.20 27.77 16.85
CA VAL A 67 10.41 27.52 18.06
C VAL A 67 10.99 26.29 18.75
N ARG A 68 11.32 26.38 20.04
CA ARG A 68 11.81 25.22 20.79
C ARG A 68 10.71 24.17 20.98
N ALA A 69 11.08 22.91 20.81
CA ALA A 69 10.21 21.77 21.08
C ALA A 69 9.71 21.75 22.53
N SER A 70 10.50 22.26 23.49
CA SER A 70 10.09 22.39 24.89
C SER A 70 8.92 23.37 25.09
N VAL A 71 8.82 24.44 24.28
CA VAL A 71 7.71 25.40 24.34
C VAL A 71 6.44 24.75 23.78
N VAL A 72 6.57 24.05 22.66
CA VAL A 72 5.48 23.25 22.07
C VAL A 72 4.97 22.21 23.06
N ALA A 73 5.87 21.44 23.68
CA ALA A 73 5.53 20.43 24.67
C ALA A 73 4.83 21.06 25.88
N ALA A 74 5.35 22.19 26.39
CA ALA A 74 4.71 22.89 27.50
C ALA A 74 3.27 23.31 27.17
N LEU A 75 3.00 23.87 25.99
CA LEU A 75 1.64 24.23 25.58
C LEU A 75 0.71 23.01 25.51
N LEU A 76 1.17 21.92 24.89
CA LEU A 76 0.37 20.70 24.73
C LEU A 76 0.13 19.95 26.06
N LEU A 77 1.00 20.15 27.04
CA LEU A 77 0.94 19.52 28.37
C LEU A 77 0.35 20.46 29.45
N GLY A 78 -0.34 21.54 29.05
CA GLY A 78 -1.12 22.39 29.96
C GLY A 78 -0.35 23.59 30.55
N GLY A 79 0.76 23.99 29.95
CA GLY A 79 1.57 25.15 30.37
C GLY A 79 0.86 26.50 30.19
N HIS A 80 -0.17 26.58 29.35
CA HIS A 80 -1.05 27.74 29.24
C HIS A 80 -2.52 27.29 29.22
N PRO A 81 -3.33 27.66 30.23
CA PRO A 81 -4.74 27.29 30.24
C PRO A 81 -5.49 27.98 29.10
N GLY A 82 -6.54 27.33 28.62
CA GLY A 82 -7.43 27.89 27.60
C GLY A 82 -8.21 29.12 28.06
N GLN A 83 -8.66 29.93 27.11
CA GLN A 83 -9.53 31.06 27.38
C GLN A 83 -11.01 30.65 27.31
N PRO A 84 -11.87 31.07 28.27
CA PRO A 84 -13.30 30.85 28.18
C PRO A 84 -13.89 31.37 26.86
N GLY A 85 -14.71 30.56 26.20
CA GLY A 85 -15.31 30.91 24.90
C GLY A 85 -14.44 30.59 23.68
N SER A 86 -13.22 30.10 23.89
CA SER A 86 -12.32 29.65 22.81
C SER A 86 -11.93 28.19 22.98
N VAL A 87 -11.46 27.57 21.90
CA VAL A 87 -10.98 26.18 21.89
C VAL A 87 -9.47 26.18 21.70
N PRO A 88 -8.67 25.88 22.74
CA PRO A 88 -7.23 25.91 22.62
C PRO A 88 -6.73 24.87 21.63
N ALA A 89 -5.82 25.28 20.76
CA ALA A 89 -5.26 24.44 19.71
C ALA A 89 -3.86 24.89 19.33
N LEU A 90 -2.98 23.93 19.05
CA LEU A 90 -1.67 24.24 18.51
C LEU A 90 -1.76 24.33 16.99
N ARG A 91 -1.54 25.52 16.43
CA ARG A 91 -1.57 25.78 14.98
C ARG A 91 -0.38 26.62 14.57
N LEU A 92 0.62 25.96 13.99
CA LEU A 92 1.89 26.58 13.62
C LEU A 92 2.23 26.25 12.17
N ALA A 93 2.56 27.28 11.38
CA ALA A 93 3.01 27.13 10.01
C ALA A 93 4.38 27.74 9.78
N GLY A 94 5.20 27.13 8.94
CA GLY A 94 6.47 27.69 8.49
C GLY A 94 7.56 27.76 9.56
N ALA A 95 7.52 26.91 10.60
CA ALA A 95 8.45 26.96 11.72
C ALA A 95 9.54 25.88 11.68
N ARG A 96 10.74 26.21 12.17
CA ARG A 96 11.78 25.24 12.54
C ARG A 96 11.61 24.88 14.00
N ILE A 97 11.36 23.61 14.28
CA ILE A 97 11.21 23.08 15.63
C ILE A 97 12.55 22.54 16.10
N SER A 98 13.17 23.24 17.05
CA SER A 98 14.49 22.89 17.57
C SER A 98 14.40 22.02 18.83
N GLY A 99 15.19 20.96 18.88
CA GLY A 99 15.16 19.96 19.96
C GLY A 99 14.13 18.86 19.74
N ARG A 100 14.18 17.83 20.60
CA ARG A 100 13.23 16.71 20.60
C ARG A 100 11.86 17.09 21.16
N LEU A 101 10.80 16.83 20.40
CA LEU A 101 9.42 16.94 20.87
C LEU A 101 8.95 15.58 21.38
N ASP A 102 9.01 15.39 22.70
CA ASP A 102 8.55 14.16 23.35
C ASP A 102 7.22 14.40 24.08
N LEU A 103 6.19 13.69 23.66
CA LEU A 103 4.84 13.71 24.19
C LEU A 103 4.40 12.29 24.59
N GLY A 104 5.36 11.38 24.83
CA GLY A 104 5.07 10.00 25.19
C GLY A 104 4.22 9.88 26.46
N GLY A 105 3.21 8.99 26.41
CA GLY A 105 2.29 8.71 27.51
C GLY A 105 1.34 9.86 27.88
N ALA A 106 1.39 10.98 27.17
CA ALA A 106 0.59 12.15 27.49
C ALA A 106 -0.88 12.00 27.05
N GLU A 107 -1.80 12.57 27.82
CA GLU A 107 -3.17 12.85 27.39
C GLU A 107 -3.25 14.29 26.90
N ILE A 108 -3.41 14.46 25.59
CA ILE A 108 -3.37 15.77 24.93
C ILE A 108 -4.78 16.09 24.42
N PRO A 109 -5.55 16.91 25.16
CA PRO A 109 -6.93 17.24 24.79
C PRO A 109 -6.98 18.30 23.68
N HIS A 110 -5.89 18.55 22.95
CA HIS A 110 -5.79 19.60 21.96
C HIS A 110 -5.54 19.04 20.57
N THR A 111 -5.96 19.78 19.54
CA THR A 111 -5.56 19.47 18.17
C THR A 111 -4.16 20.00 17.90
N ILE A 112 -3.38 19.23 17.16
CA ILE A 112 -1.99 19.52 16.83
C ILE A 112 -1.91 19.76 15.32
N ARG A 113 -1.53 20.97 14.89
CA ARG A 113 -1.35 21.30 13.48
C ARG A 113 -0.02 21.99 13.25
N PHE A 114 0.84 21.31 12.50
CA PHE A 114 2.05 21.83 11.90
C PHE A 114 1.92 21.82 10.38
N GLU A 115 2.19 22.95 9.73
CA GLU A 115 2.21 23.04 8.27
C GLU A 115 3.50 23.63 7.76
N GLU A 116 4.12 23.01 6.75
CA GLU A 116 5.36 23.53 6.17
C GLU A 116 6.45 23.76 7.24
N CYS A 117 6.52 22.88 8.24
CA CYS A 117 7.48 22.97 9.33
C CYS A 117 8.67 22.04 9.08
N ARG A 118 9.78 22.30 9.79
CA ARG A 118 10.96 21.45 9.80
C ARG A 118 11.27 21.03 11.23
N PHE A 119 11.37 19.74 11.49
CA PHE A 119 11.80 19.18 12.76
C PHE A 119 13.28 18.78 12.69
N GLU A 120 14.05 19.18 13.69
CA GLU A 120 15.48 18.83 13.75
C GLU A 120 15.72 17.39 14.22
N GLU A 121 14.85 16.93 15.12
CA GLU A 121 14.88 15.63 15.76
C GLU A 121 13.55 14.88 15.54
N ASP A 122 13.48 13.66 16.06
CA ASP A 122 12.28 12.83 16.00
C ASP A 122 11.16 13.35 16.92
N ILE A 123 9.91 13.05 16.55
CA ILE A 123 8.74 13.36 17.37
C ILE A 123 8.27 12.10 18.09
N GLY A 124 8.12 12.16 19.41
CA GLY A 124 7.61 11.08 20.24
C GLY A 124 6.15 11.29 20.62
N PHE A 125 5.29 10.34 20.25
CA PHE A 125 3.90 10.17 20.68
C PHE A 125 3.66 8.77 21.29
N HIS A 126 4.72 8.10 21.74
CA HIS A 126 4.65 6.73 22.22
C HIS A 126 3.61 6.58 23.34
N GLY A 127 2.56 5.79 23.12
CA GLY A 127 1.48 5.60 24.10
C GLY A 127 0.63 6.84 24.39
N ALA A 128 0.80 7.94 23.65
CA ALA A 128 0.05 9.18 23.86
C ALA A 128 -1.42 9.03 23.40
N SER A 129 -2.33 9.74 24.06
CA SER A 129 -3.72 9.88 23.64
C SER A 129 -3.98 11.32 23.18
N THR A 130 -4.53 11.50 21.98
CA THR A 130 -4.79 12.84 21.45
C THR A 130 -5.96 12.86 20.46
N ARG A 131 -6.35 14.05 20.02
CA ARG A 131 -7.39 14.27 19.03
C ARG A 131 -6.88 14.09 17.61
N THR A 132 -6.72 15.19 16.87
CA THR A 132 -6.22 15.18 15.49
C THR A 132 -4.78 15.64 15.49
N ILE A 133 -3.92 14.87 14.83
CA ILE A 133 -2.55 15.25 14.50
C ILE A 133 -2.50 15.59 13.01
N THR A 134 -2.10 16.81 12.67
CA THR A 134 -1.81 17.23 11.30
C THR A 134 -0.38 17.76 11.24
N ILE A 135 0.49 17.07 10.50
CA ILE A 135 1.84 17.51 10.20
C ILE A 135 1.98 17.45 8.67
N ALA A 136 1.48 18.48 8.00
CA ALA A 136 1.36 18.51 6.55
C ALA A 136 2.52 19.27 5.90
N ARG A 137 2.96 18.80 4.73
CA ARG A 137 3.97 19.45 3.89
C ARG A 137 5.26 19.78 4.64
N SER A 138 5.59 18.98 5.65
CA SER A 138 6.66 19.24 6.61
C SER A 138 7.83 18.27 6.43
N ARG A 139 9.01 18.63 6.95
CA ARG A 139 10.21 17.79 6.93
C ARG A 139 10.48 17.25 8.33
N LEU A 140 10.55 15.93 8.44
CA LEU A 140 10.66 15.19 9.69
C LEU A 140 11.85 14.23 9.63
N ARG A 141 12.44 13.94 10.79
CA ARG A 141 13.45 12.87 10.93
C ARG A 141 12.78 11.52 11.15
N GLY A 142 11.85 11.45 12.08
CA GLY A 142 11.08 10.26 12.40
C GLY A 142 9.90 10.61 13.28
N ILE A 143 8.95 9.69 13.38
CA ILE A 143 7.81 9.80 14.29
C ILE A 143 7.64 8.45 14.98
N ASP A 144 7.73 8.43 16.31
CA ASP A 144 7.31 7.29 17.10
C ASP A 144 5.93 7.51 17.71
N ALA A 145 4.91 6.98 17.06
CA ALA A 145 3.54 6.94 17.56
C ALA A 145 3.09 5.50 17.86
N ALA A 146 4.04 4.63 18.26
CA ALA A 146 3.70 3.31 18.75
C ALA A 146 2.74 3.40 19.95
N MET A 147 1.71 2.55 19.97
CA MET A 147 0.68 2.49 21.01
C MET A 147 -0.13 3.78 21.22
N ALA A 148 0.02 4.77 20.33
CA ALA A 148 -0.73 6.01 20.41
C ALA A 148 -2.22 5.79 20.11
N ARG A 149 -3.08 6.60 20.73
CA ARG A 149 -4.52 6.68 20.44
C ARG A 149 -4.83 8.05 19.86
N VAL A 150 -5.34 8.07 18.64
CA VAL A 150 -5.68 9.29 17.90
C VAL A 150 -7.19 9.23 17.62
N GLU A 151 -7.98 10.01 18.37
CA GLU A 151 -9.44 10.03 18.21
C GLU A 151 -9.87 10.61 16.86
N GLY A 152 -9.07 11.51 16.30
CA GLY A 152 -9.30 12.11 15.01
C GLY A 152 -8.49 11.46 13.90
N ARG A 153 -8.03 12.30 12.98
CA ARG A 153 -7.18 11.90 11.86
C ARG A 153 -5.69 12.07 12.20
N PHE A 154 -4.86 11.27 11.54
CA PHE A 154 -3.42 11.45 11.49
C PHE A 154 -3.04 11.85 10.05
N ASP A 155 -2.82 13.14 9.83
CA ASP A 155 -2.56 13.72 8.52
C ASP A 155 -1.08 14.10 8.36
N LEU A 156 -0.40 13.39 7.46
CA LEU A 156 1.01 13.56 7.09
C LEU A 156 1.17 13.92 5.60
N ARG A 157 0.11 14.46 4.97
CA ARG A 157 0.08 14.72 3.52
C ARG A 157 1.24 15.62 3.07
N GLY A 158 1.88 15.26 1.96
CA GLY A 158 2.99 16.01 1.37
C GLY A 158 4.24 16.11 2.23
N SER A 159 4.30 15.42 3.38
CA SER A 159 5.44 15.50 4.29
C SER A 159 6.56 14.53 3.88
N THR A 160 7.79 14.88 4.21
CA THR A 160 8.98 14.04 4.00
C THR A 160 9.48 13.54 5.36
N ILE A 161 9.54 12.23 5.55
CA ILE A 161 10.06 11.59 6.76
C ILE A 161 11.33 10.85 6.38
N ARG A 162 12.49 11.32 6.86
CA ARG A 162 13.81 10.73 6.59
C ARG A 162 14.25 9.80 7.72
N GLY A 163 13.39 8.82 7.99
CA GLY A 163 13.50 7.84 9.04
C GLY A 163 12.18 7.09 9.19
N ARG A 164 12.01 6.40 10.32
CA ARG A 164 10.86 5.53 10.55
C ARG A 164 9.62 6.33 10.96
N LEU A 165 8.48 6.01 10.36
CA LEU A 165 7.16 6.27 10.90
C LEU A 165 6.67 5.01 11.63
N SER A 166 6.67 5.05 12.96
CA SER A 166 6.20 3.95 13.80
C SER A 166 4.76 4.21 14.24
N LEU A 167 3.87 3.28 13.91
CA LEU A 167 2.46 3.21 14.31
C LEU A 167 2.14 1.82 14.90
N MET A 168 3.14 1.18 15.49
CA MET A 168 3.01 -0.17 16.04
C MET A 168 1.93 -0.21 17.13
N ASN A 169 0.91 -1.06 16.97
CA ASN A 169 -0.23 -1.17 17.87
C ASN A 169 -0.95 0.16 18.16
N ALA A 170 -0.80 1.16 17.27
CA ALA A 170 -1.51 2.42 17.39
C ALA A 170 -2.99 2.22 17.03
N GLN A 171 -3.85 3.12 17.54
CA GLN A 171 -5.27 3.16 17.22
C GLN A 171 -5.60 4.54 16.70
N VAL A 172 -6.11 4.62 15.47
CA VAL A 172 -6.55 5.89 14.85
C VAL A 172 -7.99 5.73 14.44
N THR A 173 -8.90 6.44 15.10
CA THR A 173 -10.34 6.33 14.84
C THR A 173 -10.72 6.94 13.49
N GLY A 174 -10.11 8.07 13.10
CA GLY A 174 -10.29 8.70 11.81
C GLY A 174 -9.39 8.11 10.72
N GLU A 175 -8.97 8.95 9.77
CA GLU A 175 -8.12 8.53 8.64
C GLU A 175 -6.62 8.70 8.92
N LEU A 176 -5.81 7.85 8.29
CA LEU A 176 -4.37 8.06 8.15
C LEU A 176 -4.10 8.58 6.72
N ILE A 177 -3.67 9.83 6.61
CA ILE A 177 -3.45 10.48 5.33
C ILE A 177 -1.95 10.61 5.08
N LEU A 178 -1.44 9.83 4.14
CA LEU A 178 -0.06 9.85 3.65
C LEU A 178 0.03 10.35 2.20
N SER A 179 -1.04 10.94 1.68
CA SER A 179 -1.10 11.40 0.28
C SER A 179 0.02 12.38 -0.06
N GLY A 180 0.80 12.07 -1.09
CA GLY A 180 1.97 12.83 -1.53
C GLY A 180 3.14 12.82 -0.55
N ALA A 181 3.08 12.03 0.53
CA ALA A 181 4.18 11.93 1.48
C ALA A 181 5.35 11.10 0.90
N HIS A 182 6.55 11.39 1.38
CA HIS A 182 7.76 10.64 1.06
C HIS A 182 8.34 10.04 2.34
N LEU A 183 8.28 8.73 2.49
CA LEU A 183 8.89 8.00 3.61
C LEU A 183 10.21 7.40 3.13
N SER A 184 11.30 7.67 3.85
CA SER A 184 12.63 7.21 3.46
C SER A 184 13.37 6.64 4.65
N ALA A 185 13.46 5.32 4.70
CA ALA A 185 14.35 4.53 5.56
C ALA A 185 14.95 3.38 4.72
N PRO A 186 15.91 3.67 3.82
CA PRO A 186 16.47 2.67 2.93
C PRO A 186 17.10 1.50 3.70
N GLY A 187 16.74 0.27 3.32
CA GLY A 187 17.22 -0.96 3.99
C GLY A 187 16.54 -1.27 5.32
N ASP A 188 15.48 -0.55 5.68
CA ASP A 188 14.66 -0.80 6.87
C ASP A 188 13.17 -0.58 6.52
N TRP A 189 12.30 -0.61 7.53
CA TRP A 189 10.89 -0.30 7.43
C TRP A 189 10.66 1.21 7.56
N ALA A 190 10.32 1.85 6.44
CA ALA A 190 9.93 3.26 6.40
C ALA A 190 8.60 3.50 7.14
N LEU A 191 7.68 2.54 7.05
CA LEU A 191 6.46 2.49 7.85
C LEU A 191 6.45 1.20 8.68
N PHE A 192 6.34 1.34 10.01
CA PHE A 192 6.22 0.23 10.94
C PHE A 192 4.88 0.29 11.67
N ALA A 193 3.85 -0.34 11.10
CA ALA A 193 2.46 -0.29 11.50
C ALA A 193 1.88 -1.68 11.79
N GLY A 194 2.69 -2.56 12.39
CA GLY A 194 2.23 -3.88 12.84
C GLY A 194 1.18 -3.73 13.94
N GLY A 195 0.05 -4.43 13.81
CA GLY A 195 -1.08 -4.35 14.74
C GLY A 195 -1.81 -2.99 14.76
N LEU A 196 -1.58 -2.12 13.77
CA LEU A 196 -2.31 -0.86 13.63
C LEU A 196 -3.81 -1.14 13.51
N VAL A 197 -4.63 -0.42 14.28
CA VAL A 197 -6.09 -0.45 14.18
C VAL A 197 -6.55 0.90 13.65
N MET A 198 -7.20 0.89 12.49
CA MET A 198 -7.84 2.06 11.90
C MET A 198 -9.34 1.94 12.04
N GLY A 199 -10.01 3.03 12.43
CA GLY A 199 -11.47 3.18 12.30
C GLY A 199 -11.87 3.70 10.92
N GLY A 200 -11.03 4.56 10.34
CA GLY A 200 -11.15 5.07 8.97
C GLY A 200 -10.21 4.39 7.97
N ALA A 201 -10.03 5.01 6.81
CA ALA A 201 -9.19 4.51 5.73
C ALA A 201 -7.74 5.02 5.82
N VAL A 202 -6.83 4.31 5.15
CA VAL A 202 -5.45 4.75 4.92
C VAL A 202 -5.30 5.22 3.47
N PHE A 203 -4.87 6.46 3.28
CA PHE A 203 -4.72 7.08 1.95
C PHE A 203 -3.26 7.37 1.63
N CYS A 204 -2.71 6.65 0.66
CA CYS A 204 -1.37 6.80 0.10
C CYS A 204 -1.46 7.26 -1.37
N ARG A 205 -2.21 8.33 -1.63
CA ARG A 205 -2.51 8.82 -2.99
C ARG A 205 -1.54 9.92 -3.43
N GLY A 206 -1.71 10.42 -4.65
CA GLY A 206 -1.14 11.72 -5.05
C GLY A 206 0.39 11.76 -5.05
N GLY A 207 1.05 10.66 -5.43
CA GLY A 207 2.50 10.59 -5.54
C GLY A 207 3.23 10.12 -4.28
N PHE A 208 2.52 9.48 -3.34
CA PHE A 208 3.14 8.83 -2.19
C PHE A 208 4.30 7.93 -2.63
N THR A 209 5.45 8.08 -1.96
CA THR A 209 6.65 7.30 -2.24
C THR A 209 7.25 6.77 -0.94
N ALA A 210 7.62 5.49 -0.92
CA ALA A 210 8.28 4.85 0.19
C ALA A 210 9.59 4.19 -0.28
N ASP A 211 10.71 4.70 0.21
CA ASP A 211 12.03 4.08 0.09
C ASP A 211 12.36 3.36 1.40
N GLY A 212 12.23 2.04 1.39
CA GLY A 212 12.11 1.20 2.58
C GLY A 212 10.75 0.50 2.62
N GLY A 213 10.64 -0.54 3.44
CA GLY A 213 9.45 -1.39 3.48
C GLY A 213 8.27 -0.75 4.20
N LEU A 214 7.06 -1.15 3.81
CA LEU A 214 5.82 -0.85 4.53
C LEU A 214 5.33 -2.09 5.27
N ARG A 215 5.39 -2.07 6.60
CA ARG A 215 5.01 -3.19 7.47
C ARG A 215 3.65 -2.94 8.13
N LEU A 216 2.65 -3.72 7.74
CA LEU A 216 1.27 -3.71 8.22
C LEU A 216 0.86 -5.10 8.75
N LEU A 217 1.81 -5.86 9.31
CA LEU A 217 1.58 -7.20 9.83
C LEU A 217 0.42 -7.21 10.85
N GLY A 218 -0.62 -7.98 10.58
CA GLY A 218 -1.78 -8.10 11.48
C GLY A 218 -2.56 -6.79 11.68
N ALA A 219 -2.41 -5.80 10.80
CA ALA A 219 -3.15 -4.55 10.89
C ALA A 219 -4.65 -4.77 10.59
N GLN A 220 -5.50 -3.95 11.22
CA GLN A 220 -6.95 -3.92 11.02
C GLN A 220 -7.33 -2.60 10.36
N LEU A 221 -7.60 -2.64 9.06
CA LEU A 221 -7.88 -1.48 8.21
C LEU A 221 -9.35 -1.53 7.75
N SER A 222 -10.27 -1.19 8.65
CA SER A 222 -11.73 -1.25 8.39
C SER A 222 -12.19 -0.30 7.27
N GLY A 223 -11.49 0.82 7.06
CA GLY A 223 -11.77 1.72 5.94
C GLY A 223 -11.03 1.37 4.65
N GLY A 224 -10.13 0.37 4.68
CA GLY A 224 -9.31 -0.02 3.53
C GLY A 224 -7.98 0.74 3.40
N LEU A 225 -7.19 0.32 2.41
CA LEU A 225 -5.88 0.86 2.07
C LEU A 225 -5.85 1.24 0.58
N PHE A 226 -5.66 2.53 0.33
CA PHE A 226 -5.72 3.13 -1.00
C PHE A 226 -4.34 3.63 -1.42
N MET A 227 -3.74 2.99 -2.41
CA MET A 227 -2.36 3.19 -2.87
C MET A 227 -2.30 3.54 -4.36
N GLU A 228 -3.32 4.22 -4.90
CA GLU A 228 -3.35 4.62 -6.30
C GLU A 228 -2.15 5.50 -6.64
N ARG A 229 -1.40 5.13 -7.68
CA ARG A 229 -0.14 5.81 -8.10
C ARG A 229 0.97 5.84 -7.04
N ALA A 230 0.89 5.05 -5.98
CA ALA A 230 1.96 4.96 -4.99
C ALA A 230 3.19 4.23 -5.55
N ARG A 231 4.38 4.61 -5.07
CA ARG A 231 5.64 3.95 -5.39
C ARG A 231 6.28 3.39 -4.12
N CYS A 232 6.44 2.08 -4.05
CA CYS A 232 7.08 1.39 -2.93
C CYS A 232 8.37 0.74 -3.42
N HIS A 233 9.47 0.99 -2.73
CA HIS A 233 10.80 0.56 -3.13
C HIS A 233 11.53 -0.05 -1.93
N HIS A 234 11.63 -1.38 -1.93
CA HIS A 234 12.41 -2.17 -0.99
C HIS A 234 12.98 -3.40 -1.72
N PRO A 235 13.99 -3.19 -2.59
CA PRO A 235 14.46 -4.24 -3.50
C PRO A 235 15.08 -5.40 -2.70
N GLY A 236 14.76 -6.63 -3.10
CA GLY A 236 15.24 -7.86 -2.43
C GLY A 236 14.43 -8.27 -1.19
N GLU A 237 13.57 -7.39 -0.66
CA GLU A 237 12.68 -7.67 0.46
C GLU A 237 11.21 -7.37 0.11
N ALA A 238 10.33 -7.31 1.11
CA ALA A 238 8.94 -6.94 0.91
C ALA A 238 8.79 -5.41 0.91
N ALA A 239 8.32 -4.87 -0.22
CA ALA A 239 7.94 -3.47 -0.34
C ALA A 239 6.66 -3.20 0.46
N LEU A 240 5.73 -4.16 0.47
CA LEU A 240 4.51 -4.13 1.27
C LEU A 240 4.33 -5.48 1.96
N LEU A 241 4.29 -5.49 3.29
CA LEU A 241 4.07 -6.67 4.12
C LEU A 241 2.82 -6.47 4.97
N ALA A 242 1.71 -7.10 4.58
CA ALA A 242 0.44 -7.10 5.30
C ALA A 242 -0.07 -8.54 5.56
N ASP A 243 0.86 -9.44 5.88
CA ASP A 243 0.55 -10.80 6.36
C ASP A 243 -0.48 -10.74 7.52
N ASN A 244 -1.49 -11.61 7.46
CA ASN A 244 -2.59 -11.73 8.43
C ASN A 244 -3.34 -10.42 8.73
N ALA A 245 -3.25 -9.40 7.87
CA ALA A 245 -4.02 -8.17 8.02
C ALA A 245 -5.50 -8.40 7.67
N THR A 246 -6.39 -7.68 8.33
CA THR A 246 -7.81 -7.59 7.95
C THR A 246 -8.03 -6.24 7.31
N ILE A 247 -8.38 -6.21 6.03
CA ILE A 247 -8.49 -4.99 5.22
C ILE A 247 -9.86 -4.98 4.56
N ALA A 248 -10.60 -3.88 4.62
CA ALA A 248 -11.88 -3.83 3.91
C ALA A 248 -11.69 -3.90 2.39
N THR A 249 -10.85 -3.02 1.85
CA THR A 249 -10.50 -2.98 0.42
C THR A 249 -9.03 -2.62 0.28
N LEU A 250 -8.31 -3.27 -0.62
CA LEU A 250 -6.92 -2.94 -0.97
C LEU A 250 -6.83 -2.50 -2.42
N VAL A 251 -6.59 -1.21 -2.63
CA VAL A 251 -6.53 -0.59 -3.96
C VAL A 251 -5.08 -0.26 -4.32
N CYS A 252 -4.48 -1.08 -5.16
CA CYS A 252 -3.12 -0.90 -5.70
C CYS A 252 -3.20 -0.71 -7.22
N SER A 253 -3.83 0.39 -7.66
CA SER A 253 -4.17 0.60 -9.07
C SER A 253 -3.59 1.89 -9.68
N GLN A 254 -3.92 2.14 -10.95
CA GLN A 254 -3.58 3.36 -11.68
C GLN A 254 -2.07 3.65 -11.73
N GLY A 255 -1.24 2.64 -11.94
CA GLY A 255 0.22 2.81 -11.99
C GLY A 255 0.91 2.72 -10.62
N PHE A 256 0.26 2.09 -9.64
CA PHE A 256 0.94 1.61 -8.44
C PHE A 256 2.19 0.81 -8.83
N THR A 257 3.33 1.10 -8.21
CA THR A 257 4.59 0.40 -8.46
C THR A 257 5.15 -0.15 -7.16
N ALA A 258 5.42 -1.46 -7.12
CA ALA A 258 6.15 -2.10 -6.04
C ALA A 258 7.43 -2.72 -6.59
N ARG A 259 8.58 -2.20 -6.16
CA ARG A 259 9.91 -2.81 -6.36
C ARG A 259 10.30 -3.50 -5.06
N GLY A 260 10.13 -4.81 -5.01
CA GLY A 260 10.07 -5.63 -3.82
C GLY A 260 8.75 -6.39 -3.77
N ALA A 261 8.69 -7.45 -2.97
CA ALA A 261 7.51 -8.30 -2.89
C ALA A 261 6.31 -7.58 -2.24
N VAL A 262 5.11 -7.84 -2.75
CA VAL A 262 3.85 -7.56 -2.07
C VAL A 262 3.37 -8.83 -1.37
N ARG A 263 3.33 -8.82 -0.04
CA ARG A 263 3.00 -9.99 0.80
C ARG A 263 1.70 -9.78 1.57
N LEU A 264 0.73 -10.64 1.32
CA LEU A 264 -0.63 -10.64 1.84
C LEU A 264 -0.99 -12.04 2.38
N ARG A 265 0.01 -12.78 2.89
CA ARG A 265 -0.20 -14.18 3.29
C ARG A 265 -1.16 -14.25 4.47
N GLY A 266 -2.23 -15.03 4.32
CA GLY A 266 -3.26 -15.17 5.34
C GLY A 266 -4.08 -13.88 5.60
N ALA A 267 -3.94 -12.86 4.75
CA ALA A 267 -4.74 -11.64 4.87
C ALA A 267 -6.22 -11.92 4.53
N THR A 268 -7.12 -11.21 5.20
CA THR A 268 -8.55 -11.22 4.90
C THR A 268 -8.94 -9.87 4.32
N ILE A 269 -9.38 -9.87 3.07
CA ILE A 269 -9.81 -8.68 2.35
C ILE A 269 -11.33 -8.80 2.18
N SER A 270 -12.10 -8.03 2.94
CA SER A 270 -13.56 -8.21 2.96
C SER A 270 -14.24 -7.85 1.63
N GLY A 271 -13.61 -7.00 0.83
CA GLY A 271 -14.05 -6.63 -0.50
C GLY A 271 -12.98 -6.98 -1.53
N GLN A 272 -12.55 -5.96 -2.28
CA GLN A 272 -11.68 -6.13 -3.42
C GLN A 272 -10.20 -5.93 -3.09
N LEU A 273 -9.36 -6.82 -3.64
CA LEU A 273 -7.95 -6.58 -3.92
C LEU A 273 -7.80 -6.26 -5.41
N THR A 274 -7.43 -5.02 -5.73
CA THR A 274 -7.16 -4.62 -7.12
C THR A 274 -5.70 -4.26 -7.36
N LEU A 275 -5.14 -4.85 -8.42
CA LEU A 275 -3.80 -4.62 -8.95
C LEU A 275 -3.87 -4.08 -10.38
N ASP A 276 -4.99 -3.42 -10.72
CA ASP A 276 -5.23 -2.91 -12.07
C ASP A 276 -4.21 -1.85 -12.49
N GLY A 277 -3.51 -2.12 -13.59
CA GLY A 277 -2.43 -1.27 -14.07
C GLY A 277 -1.23 -1.17 -13.12
N ALA A 278 -1.09 -2.08 -12.15
CA ALA A 278 0.05 -2.14 -11.25
C ALA A 278 1.32 -2.63 -11.97
N VAL A 279 2.48 -2.20 -11.49
CA VAL A 279 3.78 -2.74 -11.86
C VAL A 279 4.38 -3.42 -10.63
N LEU A 280 4.47 -4.75 -10.68
CA LEU A 280 4.98 -5.58 -9.59
C LEU A 280 6.34 -6.15 -9.98
N ASP A 281 7.38 -5.64 -9.34
CA ASP A 281 8.76 -6.03 -9.60
C ASP A 281 9.37 -6.68 -8.35
N GLY A 282 9.39 -8.01 -8.30
CA GLY A 282 9.95 -8.78 -7.19
C GLY A 282 10.85 -9.88 -7.71
N ARG A 283 12.03 -10.07 -7.09
CA ARG A 283 13.06 -10.99 -7.60
C ARG A 283 12.60 -12.45 -7.69
N ASP A 284 12.06 -12.99 -6.59
CA ASP A 284 11.63 -14.40 -6.52
C ASP A 284 10.11 -14.51 -6.59
N THR A 285 9.42 -13.75 -5.74
CA THR A 285 7.96 -13.66 -5.68
C THR A 285 7.59 -12.18 -5.70
N ALA A 286 6.81 -11.77 -6.71
CA ALA A 286 6.33 -10.41 -6.82
C ALA A 286 5.04 -10.19 -6.00
N LEU A 287 4.18 -11.21 -5.94
CA LEU A 287 2.94 -11.20 -5.18
C LEU A 287 2.78 -12.52 -4.42
N ASP A 288 2.76 -12.44 -3.09
CA ASP A 288 2.50 -13.58 -2.19
C ASP A 288 1.15 -13.39 -1.50
N CYS A 289 0.13 -14.07 -2.00
CA CYS A 289 -1.22 -14.09 -1.46
C CYS A 289 -1.56 -15.47 -0.89
N ALA A 290 -0.56 -16.26 -0.45
CA ALA A 290 -0.82 -17.59 0.04
C ALA A 290 -1.80 -17.57 1.23
N ARG A 291 -2.88 -18.37 1.15
CA ARG A 291 -3.98 -18.45 2.13
C ARG A 291 -4.75 -17.15 2.34
N MET A 292 -4.62 -16.17 1.44
CA MET A 292 -5.44 -14.96 1.45
C MET A 292 -6.92 -15.31 1.22
N GLN A 293 -7.82 -14.58 1.86
CA GLN A 293 -9.25 -14.59 1.55
C GLN A 293 -9.65 -13.22 1.01
N ALA A 294 -10.33 -13.16 -0.13
CA ALA A 294 -10.88 -11.92 -0.67
C ALA A 294 -12.27 -12.15 -1.29
N ASP A 295 -13.10 -11.13 -1.42
CA ASP A 295 -14.28 -11.23 -2.28
C ASP A 295 -13.82 -11.20 -3.74
N ASP A 296 -13.20 -10.10 -4.16
CA ASP A 296 -12.71 -9.95 -5.53
C ASP A 296 -11.19 -9.85 -5.58
N LEU A 297 -10.58 -10.59 -6.50
CA LEU A 297 -9.19 -10.41 -6.91
C LEU A 297 -9.14 -9.91 -8.34
N VAL A 298 -8.76 -8.65 -8.52
CA VAL A 298 -8.52 -8.04 -9.84
C VAL A 298 -7.03 -8.04 -10.12
N LEU A 299 -6.58 -9.01 -10.93
CA LEU A 299 -5.20 -9.20 -11.33
C LEU A 299 -5.00 -8.81 -12.80
N THR A 300 -5.04 -7.50 -13.06
CA THR A 300 -4.82 -6.89 -14.38
C THR A 300 -3.63 -5.91 -14.36
N PRO A 301 -2.42 -6.35 -13.94
CA PRO A 301 -1.26 -5.47 -13.85
C PRO A 301 -0.89 -4.91 -15.23
N ALA A 302 -0.19 -3.77 -15.29
CA ALA A 302 0.19 -3.13 -16.55
C ALA A 302 1.12 -4.01 -17.39
N VAL A 303 2.05 -4.70 -16.71
CA VAL A 303 2.93 -5.73 -17.27
C VAL A 303 2.85 -6.99 -16.41
N PRO A 304 3.13 -8.19 -16.95
CA PRO A 304 3.27 -9.37 -16.11
C PRO A 304 4.28 -9.11 -14.97
N PRO A 305 3.98 -9.53 -13.73
CA PRO A 305 4.91 -9.40 -12.62
C PRO A 305 6.27 -10.04 -12.94
N SER A 306 7.37 -9.44 -12.51
CA SER A 306 8.72 -9.97 -12.82
C SER A 306 9.04 -11.28 -12.07
N GLY A 307 8.46 -11.44 -10.88
CA GLY A 307 8.59 -12.62 -10.03
C GLY A 307 7.32 -13.49 -9.99
N ALA A 308 7.39 -14.59 -9.26
CA ALA A 308 6.27 -15.51 -9.12
C ALA A 308 5.04 -14.84 -8.47
N VAL A 309 3.85 -15.35 -8.82
CA VAL A 309 2.60 -15.07 -8.11
C VAL A 309 2.21 -16.32 -7.33
N ASP A 310 2.07 -16.21 -6.01
CA ASP A 310 1.70 -17.30 -5.12
C ASP A 310 0.27 -17.12 -4.58
N LEU A 311 -0.63 -18.01 -4.98
CA LEU A 311 -2.04 -18.05 -4.56
C LEU A 311 -2.36 -19.34 -3.81
N ARG A 312 -1.35 -20.06 -3.31
CA ARG A 312 -1.57 -21.36 -2.67
C ARG A 312 -2.52 -21.25 -1.48
N GLY A 313 -3.57 -22.06 -1.50
CA GLY A 313 -4.59 -22.07 -0.45
C GLY A 313 -5.44 -20.80 -0.35
N ALA A 314 -5.29 -19.84 -1.28
CA ALA A 314 -6.10 -18.63 -1.27
C ALA A 314 -7.54 -18.93 -1.68
N ARG A 315 -8.47 -18.07 -1.26
CA ARG A 315 -9.90 -18.20 -1.56
C ARG A 315 -10.43 -16.86 -2.02
N VAL A 316 -11.03 -16.83 -3.20
CA VAL A 316 -11.67 -15.63 -3.74
C VAL A 316 -13.09 -15.93 -4.20
N THR A 317 -14.00 -14.97 -4.11
CA THR A 317 -15.34 -15.10 -4.69
C THR A 317 -15.26 -14.96 -6.20
N ALA A 318 -14.60 -13.92 -6.71
CA ALA A 318 -14.33 -13.76 -8.14
C ALA A 318 -12.85 -13.43 -8.41
N LEU A 319 -12.35 -13.93 -9.54
CA LEU A 319 -11.04 -13.57 -10.09
C LEU A 319 -11.23 -12.90 -11.44
N HIS A 320 -10.76 -11.67 -11.56
CA HIS A 320 -10.68 -10.92 -12.80
C HIS A 320 -9.24 -10.92 -13.29
N ASP A 321 -9.02 -11.32 -14.54
CA ASP A 321 -7.71 -11.28 -15.15
C ASP A 321 -7.77 -10.97 -16.65
N ARG A 322 -6.60 -10.95 -17.29
CA ARG A 322 -6.45 -10.73 -18.74
C ARG A 322 -5.30 -11.55 -19.31
N ARG A 323 -5.27 -11.72 -20.63
CA ARG A 323 -4.12 -12.32 -21.30
C ARG A 323 -2.88 -11.47 -21.05
N GLY A 324 -1.79 -12.13 -20.67
CA GLY A 324 -0.54 -11.48 -20.31
C GLY A 324 -0.51 -10.84 -18.92
N ALA A 325 -1.53 -11.02 -18.07
CA ALA A 325 -1.47 -10.58 -16.67
C ALA A 325 -0.51 -11.41 -15.81
N TRP A 326 -0.41 -12.71 -16.12
CA TRP A 326 0.28 -13.68 -15.29
C TRP A 326 1.78 -13.76 -15.61
N PRO A 327 2.65 -13.94 -14.59
CA PRO A 327 4.08 -14.20 -14.77
C PRO A 327 4.34 -15.63 -15.25
N ASP A 328 5.60 -15.98 -15.50
CA ASP A 328 6.02 -17.32 -15.94
C ASP A 328 5.87 -18.40 -14.86
N THR A 329 5.91 -18.02 -13.58
CA THR A 329 5.72 -18.95 -12.45
C THR A 329 4.50 -18.55 -11.63
N VAL A 330 3.54 -19.46 -11.54
CA VAL A 330 2.31 -19.26 -10.75
C VAL A 330 2.09 -20.47 -9.85
N ARG A 331 1.86 -20.26 -8.55
CA ARG A 331 1.59 -21.33 -7.59
C ARG A 331 0.12 -21.31 -7.20
N LEU A 332 -0.62 -22.37 -7.57
CA LEU A 332 -2.08 -22.41 -7.49
C LEU A 332 -2.60 -23.52 -6.58
N GLN A 333 -1.73 -24.37 -6.04
CA GLN A 333 -2.16 -25.48 -5.20
C GLN A 333 -3.08 -25.03 -4.04
N GLY A 334 -4.32 -25.52 -4.05
CA GLY A 334 -5.32 -25.22 -3.03
C GLY A 334 -6.05 -23.88 -3.24
N PHE A 335 -5.77 -23.16 -4.32
CA PHE A 335 -6.50 -21.95 -4.70
C PHE A 335 -7.95 -22.29 -5.09
N VAL A 336 -8.90 -21.55 -4.55
CA VAL A 336 -10.34 -21.71 -4.80
C VAL A 336 -10.91 -20.37 -5.25
N TYR A 337 -11.72 -20.40 -6.30
CA TYR A 337 -12.44 -19.24 -6.84
C TYR A 337 -13.88 -19.63 -7.17
N GLY A 338 -14.83 -18.71 -6.97
CA GLY A 338 -16.24 -18.89 -7.30
C GLY A 338 -16.54 -18.57 -8.76
N ASP A 339 -16.03 -17.44 -9.26
CA ASP A 339 -16.17 -17.02 -10.65
C ASP A 339 -14.85 -16.60 -11.30
N LEU A 340 -14.79 -16.70 -12.63
CA LEU A 340 -13.65 -16.28 -13.45
C LEU A 340 -14.13 -15.30 -14.53
N HIS A 341 -13.67 -14.07 -14.42
CA HIS A 341 -13.87 -13.05 -15.44
C HIS A 341 -12.56 -12.80 -16.17
N SER A 342 -12.64 -12.72 -17.50
CA SER A 342 -11.50 -12.24 -18.31
C SER A 342 -11.95 -10.99 -19.05
N ASP A 343 -11.20 -9.91 -18.93
CA ASP A 343 -11.53 -8.66 -19.64
C ASP A 343 -11.36 -8.81 -21.16
N ASP A 344 -10.69 -9.88 -21.62
CA ASP A 344 -10.54 -10.24 -23.04
C ASP A 344 -11.75 -11.05 -23.56
N ASP A 345 -12.94 -10.46 -23.48
CA ASP A 345 -14.18 -11.09 -23.93
C ASP A 345 -14.42 -10.85 -25.43
N ALA A 346 -13.83 -11.70 -26.30
CA ALA A 346 -14.22 -11.77 -27.72
C ALA A 346 -13.81 -13.02 -28.55
N GLY A 347 -13.27 -14.13 -28.00
CA GLY A 347 -12.89 -15.21 -28.93
C GLY A 347 -12.34 -16.55 -28.41
N ARG A 348 -13.11 -17.62 -28.73
CA ARG A 348 -12.80 -19.02 -29.11
C ARG A 348 -11.72 -19.86 -28.38
N ASP A 349 -10.88 -19.32 -27.51
CA ASP A 349 -9.89 -20.12 -26.75
C ASP A 349 -9.71 -19.65 -25.31
N THR A 350 -10.81 -19.64 -24.54
CA THR A 350 -10.78 -19.39 -23.09
C THR A 350 -10.11 -20.56 -22.35
N VAL A 351 -10.40 -21.81 -22.74
CA VAL A 351 -9.85 -23.01 -22.08
C VAL A 351 -8.34 -23.12 -22.23
N GLY A 352 -7.78 -22.89 -23.42
CA GLY A 352 -6.34 -22.95 -23.65
C GLY A 352 -5.58 -21.96 -22.77
N HIS A 353 -6.10 -20.72 -22.68
CA HIS A 353 -5.58 -19.70 -21.79
C HIS A 353 -5.64 -20.15 -20.31
N ARG A 354 -6.79 -20.67 -19.86
CA ARG A 354 -6.98 -21.21 -18.50
C ARG A 354 -6.17 -22.48 -18.21
N LEU A 355 -5.72 -23.21 -19.22
CA LEU A 355 -4.78 -24.32 -19.03
C LEU A 355 -3.33 -23.85 -19.01
N ALA A 356 -3.00 -22.74 -19.68
CA ALA A 356 -1.66 -22.21 -19.77
C ALA A 356 -1.14 -21.77 -18.40
N TRP A 357 -1.89 -20.97 -17.64
CA TRP A 357 -1.47 -20.54 -16.29
C TRP A 357 -1.38 -21.70 -15.28
N ILE A 358 -2.23 -22.74 -15.35
CA ILE A 358 -2.06 -23.94 -14.51
C ILE A 358 -0.73 -24.66 -14.82
N ARG A 359 -0.32 -24.70 -16.08
CA ARG A 359 0.97 -25.31 -16.48
C ARG A 359 2.19 -24.49 -16.06
N ARG A 360 2.01 -23.24 -15.62
CA ARG A 360 3.07 -22.40 -15.05
C ARG A 360 3.40 -22.76 -13.61
N GLU A 361 2.70 -23.73 -13.03
CA GLU A 361 3.06 -24.29 -11.73
C GLU A 361 4.31 -25.17 -11.86
N PRO A 362 5.37 -24.94 -11.04
CA PRO A 362 6.63 -25.67 -11.16
C PRO A 362 6.51 -27.18 -10.93
N ALA A 363 5.51 -27.59 -10.14
CA ALA A 363 5.23 -28.98 -9.81
C ALA A 363 3.83 -29.35 -10.24
N TYR A 364 3.62 -30.61 -10.63
CA TYR A 364 2.30 -31.10 -10.97
C TYR A 364 1.38 -31.08 -9.74
N ALA A 365 0.37 -30.21 -9.76
CA ALA A 365 -0.73 -30.20 -8.81
C ALA A 365 -2.03 -30.63 -9.52
N PRO A 366 -2.75 -31.66 -9.02
CA PRO A 366 -3.99 -32.10 -9.64
C PRO A 366 -5.19 -31.20 -9.33
N GLN A 367 -5.17 -30.48 -8.19
CA GLN A 367 -6.31 -29.70 -7.70
C GLN A 367 -6.68 -28.49 -8.59
N PRO A 368 -5.74 -27.68 -9.13
CA PRO A 368 -6.11 -26.55 -9.99
C PRO A 368 -6.89 -26.96 -11.24
N TYR A 369 -6.60 -28.14 -11.80
CA TYR A 369 -7.37 -28.70 -12.91
C TYR A 369 -8.79 -29.10 -12.51
N GLU A 370 -8.96 -29.69 -11.33
CA GLU A 370 -10.29 -30.08 -10.82
C GLU A 370 -11.13 -28.84 -10.50
N GLN A 371 -10.54 -27.80 -9.91
CA GLN A 371 -11.22 -26.53 -9.67
C GLN A 371 -11.73 -25.90 -10.96
N LEU A 372 -10.88 -25.82 -11.99
CA LEU A 372 -11.24 -25.25 -13.28
C LEU A 372 -12.32 -26.08 -13.99
N ALA A 373 -12.21 -27.41 -13.97
CA ALA A 373 -13.22 -28.29 -14.54
C ALA A 373 -14.56 -28.18 -13.80
N GLY A 374 -14.53 -28.03 -12.46
CA GLY A 374 -15.71 -27.81 -11.63
C GLY A 374 -16.43 -26.51 -12.00
N TRP A 375 -15.68 -25.40 -12.13
CA TRP A 375 -16.23 -24.12 -12.57
C TRP A 375 -16.89 -24.22 -13.96
N TYR A 376 -16.22 -24.81 -14.95
CA TYR A 376 -16.81 -24.99 -16.30
C TYR A 376 -18.12 -25.79 -16.27
N ARG A 377 -18.24 -26.81 -15.43
CA ARG A 377 -19.52 -27.54 -15.26
C ARG A 377 -20.60 -26.65 -14.64
N GLN A 378 -20.24 -25.85 -13.64
CA GLN A 378 -21.18 -24.97 -12.94
C GLN A 378 -21.79 -23.93 -13.89
N ILE A 379 -21.02 -23.44 -14.86
CA ILE A 379 -21.51 -22.50 -15.89
C ILE A 379 -22.13 -23.20 -17.12
N GLY A 380 -22.28 -24.53 -17.12
CA GLY A 380 -22.93 -25.30 -18.20
C GLY A 380 -22.03 -25.69 -19.38
N HIS A 381 -20.71 -25.54 -19.27
CA HIS A 381 -19.73 -25.84 -20.31
C HIS A 381 -19.05 -27.22 -20.11
N ASP A 382 -19.83 -28.30 -20.22
CA ASP A 382 -19.35 -29.67 -19.94
C ASP A 382 -18.22 -30.15 -20.88
N ASP A 383 -18.25 -29.73 -22.14
CA ASP A 383 -17.20 -30.07 -23.11
C ASP A 383 -15.84 -29.51 -22.70
N ASP A 384 -15.82 -28.28 -22.20
CA ASP A 384 -14.62 -27.61 -21.75
C ASP A 384 -14.10 -28.21 -20.44
N ALA A 385 -15.00 -28.58 -19.52
CA ALA A 385 -14.63 -29.35 -18.33
C ALA A 385 -13.95 -30.69 -18.70
N ARG A 386 -14.46 -31.42 -19.70
CA ARG A 386 -13.82 -32.65 -20.20
C ARG A 386 -12.44 -32.38 -20.77
N ARG A 387 -12.27 -31.32 -21.56
CA ARG A 387 -10.96 -30.90 -22.11
C ARG A 387 -9.94 -30.62 -21.01
N VAL A 388 -10.35 -29.95 -19.93
CA VAL A 388 -9.48 -29.67 -18.77
C VAL A 388 -9.03 -30.95 -18.08
N LEU A 389 -9.95 -31.89 -17.82
CA LEU A 389 -9.61 -33.18 -17.20
C LEU A 389 -8.73 -34.06 -18.09
N LEU A 390 -8.92 -34.04 -19.41
CA LEU A 390 -8.00 -34.69 -20.35
C LEU A 390 -6.60 -34.06 -20.29
N ALA A 391 -6.51 -32.73 -20.20
CA ALA A 391 -5.23 -32.04 -20.03
C ALA A 391 -4.54 -32.41 -18.71
N LYS A 392 -5.31 -32.57 -17.61
CA LYS A 392 -4.80 -33.09 -16.32
C LYS A 392 -4.14 -34.47 -16.48
N GLN A 393 -4.79 -35.40 -17.17
CA GLN A 393 -4.25 -36.75 -17.39
C GLN A 393 -3.01 -36.75 -18.29
N ARG A 394 -2.98 -35.89 -19.33
CA ARG A 394 -1.80 -35.73 -20.20
C ARG A 394 -0.60 -35.18 -19.41
N HIS A 395 -0.82 -34.15 -18.58
CA HIS A 395 0.24 -33.60 -17.74
C HIS A 395 0.78 -34.65 -16.73
N ARG A 396 -0.13 -35.40 -16.07
CA ARG A 396 0.26 -36.51 -15.18
C ARG A 396 1.10 -37.56 -15.89
N ARG A 397 0.77 -37.93 -17.14
CA ARG A 397 1.58 -38.89 -17.91
C ARG A 397 2.97 -38.36 -18.22
N GLY A 398 3.09 -37.05 -18.48
CA GLY A 398 4.38 -36.38 -18.67
C GLY A 398 5.29 -36.44 -17.44
N THR A 399 4.75 -36.52 -16.23
CA THR A 399 5.53 -36.55 -14.98
C THR A 399 5.95 -37.96 -14.54
N LEU A 400 5.43 -39.02 -15.20
CA LEU A 400 5.84 -40.40 -14.96
C LEU A 400 7.25 -40.69 -15.53
N ARG A 401 7.99 -41.58 -14.87
CA ARG A 401 9.28 -42.13 -15.36
C ARG A 401 9.14 -42.72 -16.77
N PRO A 402 10.21 -42.84 -17.58
CA PRO A 402 10.14 -43.27 -18.99
C PRO A 402 9.33 -44.56 -19.23
N ALA A 403 9.45 -45.54 -18.33
CA ALA A 403 8.68 -46.79 -18.38
C ALA A 403 7.15 -46.58 -18.26
N GLY A 404 6.70 -45.60 -17.45
CA GLY A 404 5.29 -45.23 -17.34
C GLY A 404 4.75 -44.48 -18.56
N ARG A 405 5.62 -43.74 -19.29
CA ARG A 405 5.26 -43.09 -20.56
C ARG A 405 5.04 -44.11 -21.67
N ALA A 406 5.90 -45.13 -21.77
CA ALA A 406 5.77 -46.22 -22.74
C ALA A 406 4.49 -47.04 -22.50
N TRP A 407 4.18 -47.36 -21.25
CA TRP A 407 2.92 -48.04 -20.88
C TRP A 407 1.67 -47.20 -21.21
N GLY A 408 1.74 -45.87 -21.02
CA GLY A 408 0.66 -44.95 -21.37
C GLY A 408 0.40 -44.83 -22.88
N LEU A 409 1.43 -44.94 -23.72
CA LEU A 409 1.30 -45.00 -25.18
C LEU A 409 0.73 -46.36 -25.64
N LEU A 410 1.11 -47.45 -24.97
CA LEU A 410 0.55 -48.80 -25.19
C LEU A 410 -0.94 -48.86 -24.85
N LEU A 411 -1.37 -48.16 -23.79
CA LEU A 411 -2.78 -48.02 -23.41
C LEU A 411 -3.56 -47.13 -24.40
N ASP A 412 -2.99 -46.04 -24.92
CA ASP A 412 -3.66 -45.24 -25.96
C ASP A 412 -3.84 -46.04 -27.27
N GLY A 413 -2.90 -46.94 -27.61
CA GLY A 413 -3.03 -47.84 -28.75
C GLY A 413 -4.12 -48.92 -28.58
N THR A 414 -4.27 -49.46 -27.36
CA THR A 414 -5.24 -50.52 -27.07
C THR A 414 -6.63 -49.98 -26.72
N VAL A 415 -6.74 -48.84 -26.03
CA VAL A 415 -8.01 -48.19 -25.70
C VAL A 415 -8.52 -47.32 -26.86
N GLY A 416 -7.62 -46.75 -27.70
CA GLY A 416 -7.99 -46.03 -28.91
C GLY A 416 -8.72 -46.91 -29.94
N TYR A 417 -8.46 -48.22 -29.94
CA TYR A 417 -9.18 -49.20 -30.76
C TYR A 417 -10.61 -49.48 -30.26
N GLY A 418 -10.90 -49.21 -28.98
CA GLY A 418 -12.21 -49.43 -28.37
C GLY A 418 -13.19 -48.25 -28.47
N TYR A 419 -12.77 -47.07 -28.96
CA TYR A 419 -13.59 -45.85 -28.99
C TYR A 419 -13.74 -45.20 -30.38
N ARG A 420 -13.22 -45.83 -31.44
CA ARG A 420 -13.38 -45.38 -32.84
C ARG A 420 -13.75 -46.54 -33.78
N PRO A 421 -15.02 -46.99 -33.80
CA PRO A 421 -15.46 -48.07 -34.70
C PRO A 421 -15.54 -47.67 -36.20
N TRP A 422 -15.25 -46.43 -36.58
CA TRP A 422 -15.45 -45.93 -37.96
C TRP A 422 -14.17 -45.79 -38.82
N LEU A 423 -13.04 -46.36 -38.38
CA LEU A 423 -11.81 -46.44 -39.20
C LEU A 423 -11.58 -47.83 -39.81
N ALA A 424 -12.53 -48.75 -39.68
CA ALA A 424 -12.53 -50.02 -40.40
C ALA A 424 -13.34 -49.87 -41.70
N GLY A 425 -12.68 -49.41 -42.76
CA GLY A 425 -13.27 -49.36 -44.10
C GLY A 425 -12.61 -48.40 -45.07
N VAL A 426 -11.31 -48.59 -45.35
CA VAL A 426 -10.72 -48.74 -46.70
C VAL A 426 -9.46 -49.59 -46.55
#